data_AF-A0A946RWR7-F1
#
_entry.id   AF-A0A946RWR7-F1
#
_cell.length_a   1.000
_cell.length_b   1.000
_cell.length_c   1.000
_cell.angle_alpha   90.00
_cell.angle_beta   90.00
_cell.angle_gamma   90.00
#
_symmetry.space_group_name_H-M   'P 1'
#
loop_
_entity.id
_entity.type
_entity.pdbx_description
1 polymer ?
#
loop_
_entity_poly.entity_id
_entity_poly.type
_entity_poly.pdbx_seq_one_letter_code
_entity_poly.pdbx_strand_id
1 'polypeptide(L)' 'LRDDLLHRTRNTRPQSRLSNQERENNVIGAFAARPPVNRIPGGTVLLVDDVLHTGSTVKGCVKVLEDIGIEDIRIMAAMG' A
#
# COMPACT_ATOMS: atom_id res chain seq x y z
N LEU A 1 10.36 6.90 10.54
CA LEU A 1 9.19 6.31 9.86
C LEU A 1 8.37 7.45 9.27
N ARG A 2 7.88 7.30 8.03
CA ARG A 2 6.95 8.25 7.39
C ARG A 2 5.63 7.55 7.14
N ASP A 3 4.55 8.09 7.70
CA ASP A 3 3.18 7.62 7.56
C ASP A 3 2.36 8.52 6.62
N ASP A 4 2.98 9.56 6.07
CA ASP A 4 2.35 10.59 5.26
C ASP A 4 2.58 10.42 3.75
N LEU A 5 3.29 9.37 3.30
CA LEU A 5 3.60 9.15 1.89
C LEU A 5 2.39 8.66 1.07
N LEU A 6 1.56 7.81 1.68
CA LEU A 6 0.37 7.24 1.06
C LEU A 6 -0.86 7.66 1.86
N HIS A 7 -1.97 7.84 1.18
CA HIS A 7 -3.26 7.98 1.83
C HIS A 7 -4.31 7.16 1.12
N ARG A 8 -5.36 6.80 1.86
CA ARG A 8 -6.52 6.13 1.32
C ARG A 8 -7.47 7.16 0.70
N THR A 9 -7.81 7.01 -0.57
CA THR A 9 -8.66 7.96 -1.32
C THR A 9 -10.15 7.76 -1.07
N ARG A 10 -10.54 6.54 -0.68
CA ARG A 10 -11.92 6.16 -0.38
C ARG A 10 -11.99 5.12 0.73
N ASN A 11 -13.10 5.08 1.44
CA ASN A 11 -13.33 4.00 2.41
C ASN A 11 -13.38 2.63 1.71
N THR A 12 -12.80 1.63 2.36
CA THR A 12 -12.85 0.22 1.94
C THR A 12 -13.54 -0.59 3.02
N ARG A 13 -14.24 -1.66 2.64
CA ARG A 13 -14.86 -2.57 3.61
C ARG A 13 -13.76 -3.27 4.45
N PRO A 14 -14.03 -3.68 5.70
CA PRO A 14 -13.08 -4.45 6.48
C PRO A 14 -12.69 -5.76 5.77
N GLN A 15 -11.39 -5.97 5.55
CA GLN A 15 -10.89 -7.13 4.78
C GLN A 15 -11.22 -8.47 5.43
N SER A 16 -11.31 -8.51 6.77
CA SER A 16 -11.61 -9.73 7.54
C SER A 16 -12.96 -10.37 7.19
N ARG A 17 -13.87 -9.63 6.57
CA ARG A 17 -15.22 -10.10 6.17
C ARG A 17 -15.33 -10.45 4.69
N LEU A 18 -14.23 -10.40 3.95
CA LEU A 18 -14.20 -10.56 2.49
C LEU A 18 -13.43 -11.81 2.09
N SER A 19 -13.90 -12.47 1.03
CA SER A 19 -13.16 -13.51 0.32
C SER A 19 -11.89 -12.95 -0.35
N ASN A 20 -10.97 -13.81 -0.76
CA ASN A 20 -9.70 -13.38 -1.36
C ASN A 20 -9.89 -12.47 -2.59
N GLN A 21 -10.82 -12.84 -3.49
CA GLN A 21 -11.11 -12.04 -4.68
C GLN A 21 -11.74 -10.68 -4.31
N GLU A 22 -12.64 -10.68 -3.34
CA GLU A 22 -13.24 -9.44 -2.86
C GLU A 22 -12.22 -8.54 -2.17
N ARG A 23 -11.23 -9.10 -1.47
CA ARG A 23 -10.16 -8.32 -0.82
C ARG A 23 -9.33 -7.56 -1.83
N GLU A 24 -9.00 -8.18 -2.96
CA GLU A 24 -8.32 -7.52 -4.08
C GLU A 24 -9.18 -6.40 -4.66
N ASN A 25 -10.42 -6.71 -5.04
CA ASN A 25 -11.33 -5.72 -5.62
C ASN A 25 -11.63 -4.55 -4.67
N ASN A 26 -11.67 -4.81 -3.37
CA ASN A 26 -11.95 -3.81 -2.35
C ASN A 26 -10.87 -2.72 -2.27
N VAL A 27 -9.60 -3.03 -2.59
CA VAL A 27 -8.45 -2.10 -2.48
C VAL A 27 -7.97 -1.53 -3.80
N ILE A 28 -8.39 -2.07 -4.95
CA ILE A 28 -8.06 -1.48 -6.26
C ILE A 28 -8.45 0.00 -6.27
N GLY A 29 -7.47 0.85 -6.62
CA GLY A 29 -7.63 2.31 -6.68
C GLY A 29 -7.95 3.00 -5.35
N ALA A 30 -7.80 2.30 -4.21
CA ALA A 30 -8.12 2.87 -2.90
C ALA A 30 -6.97 3.69 -2.29
N PHE A 31 -5.79 3.69 -2.89
CA PHE A 31 -4.58 4.35 -2.38
C PHE A 31 -4.03 5.36 -3.39
N ALA A 32 -3.41 6.43 -2.89
CA ALA A 32 -2.70 7.43 -3.68
C ALA A 32 -1.53 8.03 -2.91
N ALA A 33 -0.53 8.55 -3.62
CA ALA A 33 0.59 9.27 -3.03
C ALA A 33 0.11 10.63 -2.50
N ARG A 34 0.61 11.05 -1.35
CA ARG A 34 0.33 12.39 -0.82
C ARG A 34 1.31 13.40 -1.44
N PRO A 35 0.83 14.49 -2.05
CA PRO A 35 1.70 15.57 -2.51
C PRO A 35 2.41 16.27 -1.34
N PRO A 36 3.61 16.84 -1.54
CA PRO A 36 4.38 16.85 -2.79
C PRO A 36 5.19 15.55 -2.97
N VAL A 37 4.97 14.89 -4.11
CA VAL A 37 5.47 13.53 -4.44
C VAL A 37 6.98 13.50 -4.68
N ASN A 38 7.53 14.62 -5.14
CA ASN A 38 8.96 14.90 -5.39
C ASN A 38 9.83 14.97 -4.11
N ARG A 39 9.30 14.60 -2.95
CA ARG A 39 10.03 14.60 -1.66
C ARG A 39 10.58 13.25 -1.25
N ILE A 40 10.44 12.20 -2.06
CA ILE A 40 11.06 10.91 -1.76
C ILE A 40 12.42 10.89 -2.48
N PRO A 41 13.54 11.17 -1.78
CA PRO A 41 14.86 10.99 -2.37
C PRO A 41 15.02 9.53 -2.77
N GLY A 42 15.73 9.28 -3.88
CA GLY A 42 15.98 7.92 -4.36
C GLY A 42 16.52 7.00 -3.26
N GLY A 43 16.17 5.73 -3.34
CA GLY A 43 16.55 4.72 -2.36
C GLY A 43 15.46 3.68 -2.13
N THR A 44 15.62 2.91 -1.06
CA THR A 44 14.72 1.83 -0.66
C THR A 44 13.56 2.35 0.18
N VAL A 45 12.32 2.03 -0.20
CA VAL A 45 11.12 2.21 0.64
C VAL A 45 10.77 0.87 1.30
N LEU A 46 10.67 0.87 2.64
CA LEU A 46 10.15 -0.27 3.40
C LEU A 46 8.69 0.00 3.78
N LEU A 47 7.77 -0.74 3.17
CA LEU A 47 6.37 -0.81 3.62
C LEU A 47 6.28 -1.69 4.86
N VAL A 48 5.64 -1.16 5.90
CA VAL A 48 5.38 -1.86 7.15
C VAL A 48 3.87 -2.02 7.31
N ASP A 49 3.42 -3.26 7.46
CA ASP A 49 2.02 -3.60 7.75
C ASP A 49 1.98 -4.51 8.98
N ASP A 50 0.88 -4.52 9.72
CA ASP A 50 0.76 -5.36 10.91
C ASP A 50 0.59 -6.84 10.52
N VAL A 51 -0.26 -7.12 9.53
CA VAL A 51 -0.54 -8.48 9.05
C VAL A 51 -0.72 -8.56 7.53
N LEU A 52 0.06 -9.42 6.90
CA LEU A 52 -0.10 -9.80 5.52
C LEU A 52 -1.05 -11.00 5.43
N HIS A 53 -2.25 -10.76 4.89
CA HIS A 53 -3.14 -11.85 4.46
C HIS A 53 -2.86 -12.18 2.98
N THR A 54 -3.76 -11.81 2.07
CA THR A 54 -3.58 -11.98 0.61
C THR A 54 -2.56 -11.02 -0.02
N GLY A 55 -2.01 -10.10 0.77
CA GLY A 55 -1.15 -9.02 0.27
C GLY A 55 -1.89 -7.96 -0.55
N SER A 56 -3.23 -8.00 -0.68
CA SER A 56 -3.99 -7.08 -1.53
C SER A 56 -3.74 -5.61 -1.16
N THR A 57 -3.73 -5.28 0.13
CA THR A 57 -3.43 -3.93 0.63
C THR A 57 -2.04 -3.47 0.19
N VAL A 58 -1.03 -4.31 0.44
CA VAL A 58 0.37 -4.02 0.09
C VAL A 58 0.54 -3.86 -1.41
N LYS A 59 -0.07 -4.72 -2.25
CA LYS A 59 -0.05 -4.58 -3.71
C LYS A 59 -0.58 -3.22 -4.17
N GLY A 60 -1.68 -2.74 -3.57
CA GLY A 60 -2.24 -1.42 -3.84
C GLY A 60 -1.26 -0.28 -3.49
N CYS A 61 -0.59 -0.38 -2.35
CA CYS A 61 0.43 0.59 -1.94
C CYS A 61 1.67 0.58 -2.84
N VAL A 62 2.19 -0.62 -3.17
CA VAL A 62 3.35 -0.81 -4.06
C VAL A 62 3.08 -0.15 -5.41
N LYS A 63 1.91 -0.42 -6.02
CA LYS A 63 1.55 0.15 -7.32
C LYS A 63 1.63 1.68 -7.33
N VAL A 64 1.17 2.32 -6.26
CA VAL A 64 1.20 3.78 -6.12
C VAL A 64 2.62 4.30 -5.96
N LEU A 65 3.48 3.58 -5.24
CA LEU A 65 4.90 3.94 -5.08
C LEU A 65 5.68 3.78 -6.39
N GLU A 66 5.42 2.73 -7.15
CA GLU A 66 5.97 2.53 -8.50
C GLU A 66 5.55 3.66 -9.45
N ASP A 67 4.27 4.06 -9.40
CA ASP A 67 3.72 5.15 -10.24
C ASP A 67 4.37 6.52 -9.98
N ILE A 68 5.04 6.69 -8.85
CA ILE A 68 5.78 7.90 -8.50
C ILE A 68 7.31 7.74 -8.61
N GLY A 69 7.77 6.63 -9.20
CA GLY A 69 9.18 6.39 -9.52
C GLY A 69 10.00 5.74 -8.41
N ILE A 70 9.37 5.07 -7.44
CA ILE A 70 10.10 4.27 -6.44
C ILE A 70 10.37 2.88 -7.03
N GLU A 71 11.64 2.50 -7.10
CA GLU A 71 12.08 1.26 -7.74
C GLU A 71 12.42 0.14 -6.73
N ASP A 72 13.00 0.47 -5.57
CA ASP A 72 13.32 -0.52 -4.53
C ASP A 72 12.29 -0.44 -3.40
N ILE A 73 11.32 -1.36 -3.44
CA ILE A 73 10.25 -1.45 -2.45
C ILE A 73 10.38 -2.81 -1.73
N ARG A 74 10.53 -2.75 -0.40
CA ARG A 74 10.56 -3.92 0.48
C ARG A 74 9.33 -3.93 1.38
N ILE A 75 8.96 -5.11 1.85
CA ILE A 75 7.75 -5.30 2.66
C ILE A 75 8.15 -6.03 3.95
N MET A 76 7.68 -5.53 5.09
CA MET A 76 7.77 -6.19 6.39
C MET A 76 6.38 -6.25 7.00
N ALA A 77 5.91 -7.46 7.30
CA ALA A 77 4.64 -7.71 7.96
C ALA A 77 4.66 -9.08 8.64
N ALA A 78 3.83 -9.26 9.66
CA ALA A 78 3.57 -10.60 10.18
C ALA A 78 2.73 -11.40 9.18
N MET A 79 2.98 -12.70 9.08
CA MET A 79 2.11 -13.61 8.34
C MET A 79 0.95 -14.01 9.25
N GLY A 80 -0.29 -13.87 8.78
CA GLY A 80 -1.51 -14.22 9.52
C GLY A 80 -2.42 -15.16 8.76
#